data_AF-A0A6N2V8Q5-F1
#
_entry.id   AF-A0A6N2V8Q5-F1
#
_cell.length_a   1.000
_cell.length_b   1.000
_cell.length_c   1.000
_cell.angle_alpha   90.00
_cell.angle_beta   90.00
_cell.angle_gamma   90.00
#
_symmetry.space_group_name_H-M   'P 1'
#
loop_
_entity.id
_entity.type
_entity.pdbx_description
1 polymer ?
#
loop_
_entity_poly.entity_id
_entity_poly.type
_entity_poly.pdbx_seq_one_letter_code
_entity_poly.pdbx_strand_id
1 'polypeptide(L)'
;MATANKTVWGIHTMDDPLFLNQNLIAIGWEGMGNLSSIIASRDAYKEKYSAVYPDAKKGSIATSAGMLYRFVHEVQEGDYVVFPSKIDRKINIGIVESSYFYEDTAALYPNRRKVKWLKHLPRTAFSQGALHEVGSALSFFQVKNYADEYLKALDKNFKGDIVEPDTDETVAQTADEIIEATRDFILKELSKNLKGYDLEPFVANLLQAMGYRTILSPHGGDSGIDITAYKDELPPRIVVQVKSQDGDIKETTIQSLKGAMREGDYGLFVTLSNYTKNAQRYLDNTPIIRGINGTELVDLVLKYYDQLSVKYRKMIPLKMVYIPVPLEE
;
A
#
# COMPACT_ATOMS: atom_id res chain seq x y z
N MET A 1 -40.04 9.87 19.67
CA MET A 1 -39.79 10.51 18.37
C MET A 1 -38.79 9.65 17.64
N ALA A 2 -39.13 9.16 16.44
CA ALA A 2 -38.28 8.25 15.68
C ALA A 2 -36.91 8.91 15.41
N THR A 3 -35.84 8.30 15.89
CA THR A 3 -34.46 8.61 15.47
C THR A 3 -34.38 8.33 13.98
N ALA A 4 -34.55 9.37 13.16
CA ALA A 4 -34.24 9.30 11.74
C ALA A 4 -32.80 8.76 11.60
N ASN A 5 -32.60 7.72 10.78
CA ASN A 5 -31.27 7.23 10.44
C ASN A 5 -30.45 8.39 9.88
N LYS A 6 -29.56 8.95 10.69
CA LYS A 6 -28.69 10.06 10.29
C LYS A 6 -27.54 9.48 9.49
N THR A 7 -27.50 9.75 8.19
CA THR A 7 -26.41 9.28 7.33
C THR A 7 -25.19 10.17 7.51
N VAL A 8 -24.01 9.57 7.59
CA VAL A 8 -22.72 10.27 7.66
C VAL A 8 -21.96 10.03 6.35
N TRP A 9 -21.59 11.11 5.68
CA TRP A 9 -20.84 11.09 4.43
C TRP A 9 -19.38 11.54 4.66
N GLY A 10 -18.42 10.82 4.09
CA GLY A 10 -17.03 11.25 4.01
C GLY A 10 -16.76 11.95 2.69
N ILE A 11 -16.03 13.07 2.73
CA ILE A 11 -15.62 13.80 1.52
C ILE A 11 -14.16 14.24 1.59
N HIS A 12 -13.48 14.22 0.45
CA HIS A 12 -12.14 14.76 0.26
C HIS A 12 -12.10 15.79 -0.87
N THR A 13 -11.27 16.81 -0.67
CA THR A 13 -10.95 17.82 -1.67
C THR A 13 -9.45 18.10 -1.67
N MET A 14 -8.97 18.74 -2.74
CA MET A 14 -7.64 19.34 -2.79
C MET A 14 -7.68 20.85 -2.54
N ASP A 15 -8.88 21.43 -2.40
CA ASP A 15 -9.14 22.84 -2.10
C ASP A 15 -9.91 22.95 -0.78
N ASP A 16 -9.21 22.74 0.35
CA ASP A 16 -9.78 22.88 1.69
C ASP A 16 -10.41 24.27 1.94
N PRO A 17 -9.81 25.40 1.49
CA PRO A 17 -10.42 26.73 1.64
C PRO A 17 -11.79 26.86 1.00
N LEU A 18 -12.02 26.24 -0.16
CA LEU A 18 -13.35 26.22 -0.80
C LEU A 18 -14.42 25.68 0.16
N PHE A 19 -14.10 24.61 0.89
CA PHE A 19 -15.07 23.97 1.77
C PHE A 19 -15.30 24.77 3.07
N LEU A 20 -14.20 25.15 3.72
CA LEU A 20 -14.25 25.75 5.05
C LEU A 20 -14.64 27.23 5.03
N ASN A 21 -14.16 28.00 4.04
CA ASN A 21 -14.44 29.45 3.99
C ASN A 21 -15.80 29.75 3.36
N GLN A 22 -16.26 28.92 2.42
CA GLN A 22 -17.52 29.16 1.69
C GLN A 22 -18.69 28.32 2.21
N ASN A 23 -18.49 27.53 3.28
CA ASN A 23 -19.55 26.70 3.90
C ASN A 23 -20.27 25.82 2.87
N LEU A 24 -19.49 25.06 2.09
CA LEU A 24 -20.01 24.18 1.06
C LEU A 24 -19.16 22.92 0.92
N ILE A 25 -19.71 21.91 0.25
CA ILE A 25 -18.99 20.75 -0.25
C ILE A 25 -19.18 20.68 -1.75
N ALA A 26 -18.16 20.19 -2.44
CA ALA A 26 -18.17 20.14 -3.89
C ALA A 26 -17.36 18.95 -4.41
N ILE A 27 -17.77 18.44 -5.57
CA ILE A 27 -17.07 17.37 -6.27
C ILE A 27 -16.62 17.84 -7.65
N GLY A 28 -15.51 17.29 -8.13
CA GLY A 28 -14.96 17.58 -9.45
C GLY A 28 -15.77 16.96 -10.59
N TRP A 29 -15.11 16.63 -11.70
CA TRP A 29 -15.71 16.08 -12.93
C TRP A 29 -16.42 17.14 -13.78
N GLU A 30 -15.73 18.25 -14.05
CA GLU A 30 -16.17 19.38 -14.87
C GLU A 30 -16.72 18.93 -16.24
N GLY A 31 -16.08 17.93 -16.88
CA GLY A 31 -16.54 17.40 -18.16
C GLY A 31 -17.92 16.72 -18.12
N MET A 32 -18.42 16.33 -16.93
CA MET A 32 -19.77 15.80 -16.77
C MET A 32 -20.85 16.89 -16.82
N GLY A 33 -20.46 18.15 -16.63
CA GLY A 33 -21.37 19.29 -16.53
C GLY A 33 -22.38 19.12 -15.40
N ASN A 34 -23.57 19.69 -15.58
CA ASN A 34 -24.64 19.58 -14.60
C ASN A 34 -25.14 18.12 -14.47
N LEU A 35 -24.90 17.52 -13.30
CA LEU A 35 -25.25 16.14 -13.01
C LEU A 35 -26.76 15.93 -12.83
N SER A 36 -27.54 16.94 -12.42
CA SER A 36 -29.00 16.80 -12.32
C SER A 36 -29.68 16.63 -13.68
N SER A 37 -29.00 16.97 -14.78
CA SER A 37 -29.49 16.75 -16.15
C SER A 37 -29.34 15.29 -16.61
N ILE A 38 -28.68 14.44 -15.82
CA ILE A 38 -28.53 13.01 -16.09
C ILE A 38 -29.74 12.27 -15.51
N ILE A 39 -30.26 11.29 -16.24
CA ILE A 39 -31.32 10.40 -15.74
C ILE A 39 -30.85 9.78 -14.41
N ALA A 40 -31.74 9.74 -13.41
CA ALA A 40 -31.48 9.24 -12.06
C ALA A 40 -31.32 7.69 -12.02
N SER A 41 -30.38 7.16 -12.80
CA SER A 41 -30.01 5.74 -12.87
C SER A 41 -28.49 5.61 -12.82
N ARG A 42 -28.02 4.62 -12.05
CA ARG A 42 -26.57 4.32 -11.97
C ARG A 42 -25.97 3.99 -13.34
N ASP A 43 -26.73 3.38 -14.23
CA ASP A 43 -26.24 3.03 -15.56
C ASP A 43 -26.15 4.25 -16.48
N ALA A 44 -27.10 5.19 -16.39
CA ALA A 44 -27.02 6.46 -17.12
C ALA A 44 -25.79 7.30 -16.72
N TYR A 45 -25.44 7.31 -15.43
CA TYR A 45 -24.20 7.95 -14.96
C TYR A 45 -22.94 7.24 -15.50
N LYS A 46 -22.92 5.90 -15.56
CA LYS A 46 -21.78 5.15 -16.13
C LYS A 46 -21.62 5.40 -17.63
N GLU A 47 -22.72 5.42 -18.38
CA GLU A 47 -22.73 5.66 -19.82
C GLU A 47 -22.18 7.06 -20.13
N LYS A 48 -22.71 8.10 -19.48
CA LYS A 48 -22.22 9.47 -19.66
C LYS A 48 -20.76 9.61 -19.23
N TYR A 49 -20.38 8.99 -18.11
CA TYR A 49 -18.99 9.00 -17.65
C TYR A 49 -18.03 8.39 -18.67
N SER A 50 -18.40 7.24 -19.25
CA SER A 50 -17.60 6.54 -20.25
C SER A 50 -17.47 7.35 -21.55
N ALA A 51 -18.51 8.10 -21.92
CA ALA A 51 -18.51 8.97 -23.09
C ALA A 51 -17.63 10.22 -22.89
N VAL A 52 -17.65 10.81 -21.70
CA VAL A 52 -16.86 12.01 -21.36
C VAL A 52 -15.39 11.68 -21.11
N TYR A 53 -15.10 10.51 -20.54
CA TYR A 53 -13.74 10.06 -20.22
C TYR A 53 -13.43 8.70 -20.85
N PRO A 54 -13.17 8.64 -22.18
CA PRO A 54 -12.91 7.39 -22.89
C PRO A 54 -11.67 6.63 -22.39
N ASP A 55 -10.69 7.34 -21.86
CA ASP A 55 -9.43 6.77 -21.34
C ASP A 55 -9.55 6.24 -19.89
N ALA A 56 -10.72 6.35 -19.27
CA ALA A 56 -10.93 5.86 -17.91
C ALA A 56 -10.84 4.33 -17.83
N LYS A 57 -10.17 3.82 -16.79
CA LYS A 57 -10.07 2.38 -16.55
C LYS A 57 -11.46 1.79 -16.31
N LYS A 58 -11.80 0.68 -16.97
CA LYS A 58 -13.12 0.02 -16.84
C LYS A 58 -13.54 -0.22 -15.38
N GLY A 59 -12.59 -0.59 -14.51
CA GLY A 59 -12.85 -0.80 -13.08
C GLY A 59 -13.18 0.47 -12.27
N SER A 60 -12.70 1.65 -12.68
CA SER A 60 -12.97 2.91 -11.96
C SER A 60 -14.29 3.58 -12.38
N ILE A 61 -14.81 3.26 -13.57
CA ILE A 61 -16.03 3.89 -14.11
C ILE A 61 -17.22 3.67 -13.17
N ALA A 62 -17.44 2.43 -12.71
CA ALA A 62 -18.54 2.11 -11.81
C ALA A 62 -18.44 2.84 -10.48
N THR A 63 -17.22 2.93 -9.92
CA THR A 63 -16.96 3.63 -8.65
C THR A 63 -17.17 5.12 -8.79
N SER A 64 -16.59 5.76 -9.81
CA SER A 64 -16.73 7.21 -10.04
C SER A 64 -18.18 7.59 -10.33
N ALA A 65 -18.86 6.87 -11.22
CA ALA A 65 -20.28 7.09 -11.49
C ALA A 65 -21.14 6.92 -10.23
N GLY A 66 -20.81 5.95 -9.38
CA GLY A 66 -21.45 5.75 -8.08
C GLY A 66 -21.27 6.95 -7.14
N MET A 67 -20.08 7.54 -7.05
CA MET A 67 -19.84 8.74 -6.23
C MET A 67 -20.69 9.93 -6.71
N LEU A 68 -20.70 10.18 -8.02
CA LEU A 68 -21.50 11.25 -8.63
C LEU A 68 -22.99 11.07 -8.35
N TYR A 69 -23.50 9.85 -8.58
CA TYR A 69 -24.91 9.51 -8.33
C TYR A 69 -25.30 9.73 -6.87
N ARG A 70 -24.47 9.26 -5.93
CA ARG A 70 -24.70 9.42 -4.49
C ARG A 70 -24.79 10.88 -4.09
N PHE A 71 -23.83 11.68 -4.54
CA PHE A 71 -23.78 13.10 -4.22
C PHE A 71 -25.03 13.86 -4.69
N VAL A 72 -25.60 13.49 -5.83
CA VAL A 72 -26.79 14.16 -6.40
C VAL A 72 -28.08 13.62 -5.81
N HIS A 73 -28.23 12.29 -5.70
CA HIS A 73 -29.52 11.65 -5.44
C HIS A 73 -29.64 10.98 -4.07
N GLU A 74 -28.54 10.49 -3.48
CA GLU A 74 -28.59 9.80 -2.18
C GLU A 74 -28.38 10.76 -1.00
N VAL A 75 -27.60 11.83 -1.18
CA VAL A 75 -27.39 12.86 -0.13
C VAL A 75 -28.64 13.71 0.06
N GLN A 76 -29.08 13.84 1.32
CA GLN A 76 -30.25 14.61 1.72
C GLN A 76 -29.88 15.82 2.59
N GLU A 77 -30.76 16.81 2.62
CA GLU A 77 -30.66 17.91 3.59
C GLU A 77 -30.84 17.35 5.01
N GLY A 78 -29.96 17.73 5.93
CA GLY A 78 -29.91 17.20 7.28
C GLY A 78 -28.94 16.03 7.49
N ASP A 79 -28.37 15.46 6.42
CA ASP A 79 -27.28 14.49 6.53
C ASP A 79 -26.00 15.15 7.07
N TYR A 80 -25.15 14.35 7.70
CA TYR A 80 -23.86 14.79 8.22
C TYR A 80 -22.75 14.55 7.21
N VAL A 81 -21.77 15.44 7.21
CA VAL A 81 -20.57 15.30 6.39
C VAL A 81 -19.32 15.45 7.26
N VAL A 82 -18.36 14.57 7.02
CA VAL A 82 -17.05 14.54 7.67
C VAL A 82 -15.99 14.83 6.61
N PHE A 83 -15.19 15.85 6.88
CA PHE A 83 -14.10 16.30 6.02
C PHE A 83 -12.79 16.35 6.80
N PRO A 84 -11.87 15.38 6.60
CA PRO A 84 -10.53 15.44 7.16
C PRO A 84 -9.67 16.42 6.35
N SER A 85 -9.49 17.63 6.88
CA SER A 85 -8.66 18.64 6.23
C SER A 85 -7.18 18.29 6.35
N LYS A 86 -6.45 18.54 5.25
CA LYS A 86 -5.00 18.35 5.19
C LYS A 86 -4.25 19.59 5.69
N ILE A 87 -4.84 20.78 5.50
CA ILE A 87 -4.22 22.06 5.89
C ILE A 87 -4.17 22.22 7.40
N ASP A 88 -5.29 22.03 8.09
CA ASP A 88 -5.36 22.25 9.54
C ASP A 88 -5.18 20.96 10.37
N ARG A 89 -5.06 19.82 9.68
CA ARG A 89 -4.96 18.46 10.26
C ARG A 89 -6.10 18.15 11.25
N LYS A 90 -7.30 18.69 11.02
CA LYS A 90 -8.51 18.43 11.80
C LYS A 90 -9.52 17.60 11.04
N ILE A 91 -10.45 17.02 11.79
CA ILE A 91 -11.70 16.47 11.28
C ILE A 91 -12.78 17.54 11.43
N ASN A 92 -13.37 17.92 10.30
CA ASN A 92 -14.45 18.90 10.23
C ASN A 92 -15.76 18.16 10.07
N ILE A 93 -16.71 18.42 10.97
CA ILE A 93 -18.02 17.79 10.96
C ILE A 93 -19.05 18.87 10.66
N GLY A 94 -19.85 18.67 9.62
CA GLY A 94 -20.89 19.59 9.17
C GLY A 94 -22.21 18.90 8.89
N ILE A 95 -23.24 19.70 8.63
CA ILE A 95 -24.58 19.25 8.22
C ILE A 95 -24.91 19.84 6.85
N VAL A 96 -25.49 19.03 5.97
CA VAL A 96 -25.91 19.47 4.62
C VAL A 96 -27.16 20.34 4.75
N GLU A 97 -27.09 21.56 4.22
CA GLU A 97 -28.17 22.57 4.31
C GLU A 97 -28.87 22.83 2.97
N SER A 98 -28.42 22.20 1.88
CA SER A 98 -29.09 22.35 0.59
C SER A 98 -29.14 21.07 -0.24
N SER A 99 -30.15 21.02 -1.09
CA SER A 99 -30.15 20.22 -2.31
C SER A 99 -28.94 20.54 -3.19
N TYR A 100 -28.64 19.61 -4.11
CA TYR A 100 -27.58 19.76 -5.09
C TYR A 100 -27.85 20.97 -6.00
N PHE A 101 -26.80 21.74 -6.30
CA PHE A 101 -26.83 22.78 -7.32
C PHE A 101 -25.56 22.76 -8.16
N TYR A 102 -25.68 23.27 -9.38
CA TYR A 102 -24.58 23.41 -10.32
C TYR A 102 -24.19 24.89 -10.46
N GLU A 103 -22.90 25.19 -10.32
CA GLU A 103 -22.36 26.54 -10.46
C GLU A 103 -21.67 26.68 -11.82
N ASP A 104 -22.40 27.24 -12.80
CA ASP A 104 -21.90 27.43 -14.18
C ASP A 104 -20.67 28.36 -14.25
N THR A 105 -20.51 29.26 -13.28
CA THR A 105 -19.39 30.22 -13.25
C THR A 105 -18.10 29.65 -12.64
N ALA A 106 -18.17 28.47 -12.03
CA ALA A 106 -17.04 27.85 -11.37
C ALA A 106 -16.13 27.11 -12.35
N ALA A 107 -14.87 27.53 -12.43
CA ALA A 107 -13.86 26.85 -13.25
C ALA A 107 -13.51 25.43 -12.76
N LEU A 108 -13.59 25.20 -11.44
CA LEU A 108 -13.35 23.91 -10.79
C LEU A 108 -14.43 23.66 -9.74
N TYR A 109 -14.73 22.37 -9.52
CA TYR A 109 -15.74 21.93 -8.55
C TYR A 109 -17.13 22.58 -8.76
N PRO A 110 -17.75 22.47 -9.96
CA PRO A 110 -19.02 23.13 -10.25
C PRO A 110 -20.22 22.43 -9.60
N ASN A 111 -20.06 21.18 -9.16
CA ASN A 111 -21.11 20.38 -8.53
C ASN A 111 -21.09 20.57 -7.00
N ARG A 112 -22.07 21.27 -6.43
CA ARG A 112 -21.99 21.80 -5.06
C ARG A 112 -23.22 21.53 -4.20
N ARG A 113 -23.01 21.55 -2.88
CA ARG A 113 -24.05 21.59 -1.82
C ARG A 113 -23.58 22.51 -0.70
N LYS A 114 -24.51 23.25 -0.08
CA LYS A 114 -24.21 24.08 1.09
C LYS A 114 -24.13 23.21 2.34
N VAL A 115 -23.18 23.52 3.21
CA VAL A 115 -22.92 22.79 4.44
C VAL A 115 -22.63 23.78 5.56
N LYS A 116 -23.22 23.55 6.71
CA LYS A 116 -22.87 24.25 7.93
C LYS A 116 -21.90 23.42 8.76
N TRP A 117 -20.67 23.90 8.90
CA TRP A 117 -19.68 23.29 9.78
C TRP A 117 -20.06 23.48 11.25
N LEU A 118 -20.14 22.38 11.99
CA LEU A 118 -20.59 22.34 13.38
C LEU A 118 -19.41 22.30 14.36
N LYS A 119 -18.39 21.48 14.05
CA LYS A 119 -17.20 21.32 14.89
C LYS A 119 -15.95 21.05 14.04
N HIS A 120 -14.81 21.48 14.58
CA HIS A 120 -13.47 21.28 14.04
C HIS A 120 -12.59 20.66 15.14
N LEU A 121 -12.38 19.35 15.09
CA LEU A 121 -11.71 18.60 16.15
C LEU A 121 -10.36 18.07 15.68
N PRO A 122 -9.32 18.05 16.54
CA PRO A 122 -8.05 17.45 16.19
C PRO A 122 -8.23 15.96 15.88
N ARG A 123 -7.47 15.42 14.93
CA ARG A 123 -7.52 13.99 14.58
C ARG A 123 -7.29 13.07 15.79
N THR A 124 -6.50 13.51 16.76
CA THR A 124 -6.22 12.77 18.01
C THR A 124 -7.45 12.58 18.91
N ALA A 125 -8.58 13.23 18.61
CA ALA A 125 -9.83 13.06 19.34
C ALA A 125 -10.66 11.86 18.86
N PHE A 126 -10.20 11.18 17.80
CA PHE A 126 -10.88 10.04 17.17
C PHE A 126 -10.01 8.78 17.21
N SER A 127 -10.66 7.62 17.16
CA SER A 127 -10.02 6.31 17.06
C SER A 127 -9.25 6.14 15.74
N GLN A 128 -8.27 5.23 15.71
CA GLN A 128 -7.53 4.93 14.48
C GLN A 128 -8.45 4.34 13.40
N GLY A 129 -9.38 3.45 13.78
CA GLY A 129 -10.36 2.88 12.86
C GLY A 129 -11.23 3.95 12.19
N ALA A 130 -11.72 4.93 12.97
CA ALA A 130 -12.47 6.06 12.43
C ALA A 130 -11.61 6.90 11.47
N LEU A 131 -10.38 7.23 11.85
CA LEU A 131 -9.44 8.00 11.01
C LEU A 131 -9.08 7.26 9.71
N HIS A 132 -8.97 5.94 9.73
CA HIS A 132 -8.71 5.12 8.56
C HIS A 132 -9.93 5.09 7.62
N GLU A 133 -11.15 4.92 8.14
CA GLU A 133 -12.37 4.93 7.33
C GLU A 133 -12.55 6.28 6.62
N VAL A 134 -12.37 7.40 7.32
CA VAL A 134 -12.44 8.72 6.69
C VAL A 134 -11.18 9.07 5.89
N GLY A 135 -10.11 8.26 5.96
CA GLY A 135 -8.89 8.39 5.16
C GLY A 135 -8.96 7.68 3.80
N SER A 136 -10.15 7.22 3.41
CA SER A 136 -10.42 6.48 2.16
C SER A 136 -9.80 7.12 0.91
N ALA A 137 -9.43 6.28 -0.06
CA ALA A 137 -8.98 6.74 -1.38
C ALA A 137 -10.10 7.36 -2.23
N LEU A 138 -11.37 7.23 -1.81
CA LEU A 138 -12.54 7.74 -2.56
C LEU A 138 -12.83 9.20 -2.23
N SER A 139 -13.11 10.03 -3.23
CA SER A 139 -13.44 11.45 -3.01
C SER A 139 -14.74 11.68 -2.24
N PHE A 140 -15.72 10.79 -2.39
CA PHE A 140 -17.02 10.88 -1.71
C PHE A 140 -17.57 9.48 -1.39
N PHE A 141 -17.92 9.21 -0.15
CA PHE A 141 -18.34 7.89 0.31
C PHE A 141 -19.22 7.96 1.56
N GLN A 142 -19.91 6.86 1.88
CA GLN A 142 -20.69 6.74 3.09
C GLN A 142 -19.81 6.13 4.20
N VAL A 143 -19.81 6.75 5.38
CA VAL A 143 -19.19 6.20 6.59
C VAL A 143 -20.16 5.18 7.19
N LYS A 144 -19.70 3.95 7.40
CA LYS A 144 -20.55 2.84 7.85
C LYS A 144 -20.18 2.35 9.25
N ASN A 145 -18.89 2.18 9.52
CA ASN A 145 -18.43 1.48 10.71
C ASN A 145 -18.32 2.43 11.91
N TYR A 146 -17.84 3.66 11.70
CA TYR A 146 -17.56 4.62 12.76
C TYR A 146 -18.47 5.87 12.72
N ALA A 147 -19.63 5.79 12.05
CA ALA A 147 -20.57 6.91 11.93
C ALA A 147 -21.01 7.47 13.30
N ASP A 148 -21.28 6.59 14.26
CA ASP A 148 -21.70 6.97 15.62
C ASP A 148 -20.62 7.75 16.37
N GLU A 149 -19.33 7.46 16.14
CA GLU A 149 -18.22 8.17 16.77
C GLU A 149 -18.21 9.64 16.36
N TYR A 150 -18.39 9.92 15.08
CA TYR A 150 -18.49 11.28 14.55
C TYR A 150 -19.74 12.02 15.06
N LEU A 151 -20.86 11.33 15.20
CA LEU A 151 -22.08 11.94 15.73
C LEU A 151 -21.95 12.25 17.23
N LYS A 152 -21.38 11.34 18.03
CA LYS A 152 -21.06 11.58 19.45
C LYS A 152 -20.10 12.74 19.63
N ALA A 153 -19.18 12.94 18.69
CA ALA A 153 -18.24 14.06 18.71
C ALA A 153 -18.93 15.44 18.70
N LEU A 154 -20.21 15.52 18.32
CA LEU A 154 -21.01 16.75 18.35
C LEU A 154 -21.53 17.10 19.75
N ASP A 155 -21.60 16.15 20.69
CA ASP A 155 -22.11 16.42 22.04
C ASP A 155 -21.16 17.28 22.88
N LYS A 156 -21.70 18.07 23.82
CA LYS A 156 -20.91 18.98 24.68
C LYS A 156 -19.99 18.24 25.67
N ASN A 157 -20.35 16.99 26.00
CA ASN A 157 -19.59 16.12 26.89
C ASN A 157 -18.71 15.12 26.13
N PHE A 158 -18.39 15.39 24.86
CA PHE A 158 -17.36 14.63 24.15
C PHE A 158 -15.99 14.92 24.79
N LYS A 159 -15.72 14.23 25.89
CA LYS A 159 -14.40 13.64 26.08
C LYS A 159 -14.36 12.63 24.96
N GLY A 160 -13.47 12.79 23.99
CA GLY A 160 -13.15 11.66 23.13
C GLY A 160 -12.91 10.54 24.13
N ASP A 161 -13.79 9.54 24.14
CA ASP A 161 -13.47 8.32 24.81
C ASP A 161 -12.17 7.96 24.09
N ILE A 162 -11.05 8.21 24.76
CA ILE A 162 -9.86 7.42 24.58
C ILE A 162 -10.40 6.08 25.05
N VAL A 163 -11.15 5.42 24.16
CA VAL A 163 -11.39 4.01 24.21
C VAL A 163 -9.96 3.54 24.24
N GLU A 164 -9.50 3.18 25.45
CA GLU A 164 -8.32 2.33 25.61
C GLU A 164 -8.39 1.36 24.45
N PRO A 165 -7.34 1.27 23.61
CA PRO A 165 -7.41 0.62 22.33
C PRO A 165 -8.03 -0.76 22.57
N ASP A 166 -9.33 -0.86 22.31
CA ASP A 166 -10.10 -2.06 22.55
C ASP A 166 -9.65 -2.90 21.38
N THR A 167 -8.59 -3.67 21.65
CA THR A 167 -7.64 -4.31 20.75
C THR A 167 -8.18 -4.36 19.33
N ASP A 168 -7.98 -3.27 18.60
CA ASP A 168 -8.63 -3.08 17.32
C ASP A 168 -7.83 -3.96 16.34
N GLU A 169 -8.32 -5.17 16.08
CA GLU A 169 -7.78 -6.14 15.10
C GLU A 169 -7.51 -5.47 13.73
N THR A 170 -8.14 -4.32 13.48
CA THR A 170 -7.95 -3.47 12.31
C THR A 170 -6.57 -2.80 12.23
N VAL A 171 -5.89 -2.50 13.35
CA VAL A 171 -4.52 -1.91 13.33
C VAL A 171 -3.47 -3.00 13.09
N ALA A 172 -3.65 -4.19 13.69
CA ALA A 172 -2.79 -5.35 13.42
C ALA A 172 -2.82 -5.75 11.94
N GLN A 173 -3.99 -5.67 11.30
CA GLN A 173 -4.11 -5.88 9.86
C GLN A 173 -3.26 -4.91 9.02
N THR A 174 -2.98 -3.68 9.48
CA THR A 174 -2.22 -2.72 8.65
C THR A 174 -0.71 -2.94 8.63
N ALA A 175 -0.08 -3.36 9.73
CA ALA A 175 1.39 -3.48 9.78
C ALA A 175 1.89 -4.67 8.96
N ASP A 176 1.27 -5.84 9.13
CA ASP A 176 1.62 -7.04 8.39
C ASP A 176 1.31 -6.88 6.90
N GLU A 177 0.19 -6.24 6.54
CA GLU A 177 -0.12 -5.90 5.14
C GLU A 177 0.92 -4.96 4.52
N ILE A 178 1.40 -3.97 5.27
CA ILE A 178 2.47 -3.06 4.79
C ILE A 178 3.79 -3.82 4.63
N ILE A 179 4.11 -4.73 5.54
CA ILE A 179 5.32 -5.58 5.45
C ILE A 179 5.23 -6.48 4.21
N GLU A 180 4.12 -7.20 4.02
CA GLU A 180 3.89 -8.08 2.87
C GLU A 180 3.89 -7.29 1.55
N ALA A 181 3.22 -6.14 1.49
CA ALA A 181 3.24 -5.27 0.32
C ALA A 181 4.66 -4.76 0.00
N THR A 182 5.46 -4.48 1.03
CA THR A 182 6.88 -4.11 0.86
C THR A 182 7.69 -5.29 0.34
N ARG A 183 7.46 -6.52 0.84
CA ARG A 183 8.12 -7.72 0.35
C ARG A 183 7.81 -7.98 -1.11
N ASP A 184 6.54 -7.92 -1.49
CA ASP A 184 6.07 -8.08 -2.87
C ASP A 184 6.67 -7.04 -3.80
N PHE A 185 6.76 -5.78 -3.36
CA PHE A 185 7.39 -4.71 -4.12
C PHE A 185 8.86 -5.03 -4.40
N ILE A 186 9.62 -5.44 -3.39
CA ILE A 186 11.04 -5.78 -3.54
C ILE A 186 11.21 -6.96 -4.49
N LEU A 187 10.47 -8.06 -4.29
CA LEU A 187 10.52 -9.23 -5.18
C LEU A 187 10.23 -8.87 -6.64
N LYS A 188 9.22 -8.02 -6.86
CA LYS A 188 8.84 -7.56 -8.19
C LYS A 188 9.93 -6.72 -8.84
N GLU A 189 10.55 -5.79 -8.12
CA GLU A 189 11.64 -4.99 -8.66
C GLU A 189 12.89 -5.84 -8.94
N LEU A 190 13.23 -6.80 -8.07
CA LEU A 190 14.31 -7.75 -8.32
C LEU A 190 14.02 -8.61 -9.56
N SER A 191 12.83 -9.20 -9.65
CA SER A 191 12.44 -10.06 -10.78
C SER A 191 12.37 -9.30 -12.10
N LYS A 192 11.99 -8.01 -12.07
CA LYS A 192 11.85 -7.18 -13.26
C LYS A 192 13.18 -6.65 -13.77
N ASN A 193 14.05 -6.19 -12.88
CA ASN A 193 15.28 -5.49 -13.27
C ASN A 193 16.54 -6.37 -13.24
N LEU A 194 16.50 -7.54 -12.58
CA LEU A 194 17.67 -8.40 -12.37
C LEU A 194 17.46 -9.82 -12.91
N LYS A 195 16.60 -10.00 -13.91
CA LYS A 195 16.34 -11.33 -14.49
C LYS A 195 17.59 -11.82 -15.24
N GLY A 196 17.96 -13.08 -15.06
CA GLY A 196 19.13 -13.69 -15.67
C GLY A 196 20.41 -13.40 -14.88
N TYR A 197 21.49 -13.16 -15.61
CA TYR A 197 22.83 -12.93 -15.06
C TYR A 197 22.93 -11.66 -14.19
N ASP A 198 22.00 -10.71 -14.33
CA ASP A 198 22.01 -9.47 -13.55
C ASP A 198 21.72 -9.67 -12.04
N LEU A 199 21.15 -10.82 -11.65
CA LEU A 199 20.95 -11.15 -10.24
C LEU A 199 22.28 -11.48 -9.53
N GLU A 200 23.26 -12.03 -10.23
CA GLU A 200 24.57 -12.41 -9.69
C GLU A 200 25.32 -11.21 -9.07
N PRO A 201 25.52 -10.08 -9.78
CA PRO A 201 26.19 -8.92 -9.20
C PRO A 201 25.38 -8.28 -8.06
N PHE A 202 24.06 -8.42 -8.05
CA PHE A 202 23.23 -7.97 -6.93
C PHE A 202 23.47 -8.81 -5.67
N VAL A 203 23.41 -10.14 -5.80
CA VAL A 203 23.68 -11.06 -4.69
C VAL A 203 25.11 -10.87 -4.18
N ALA A 204 26.08 -10.66 -5.08
CA ALA A 204 27.45 -10.33 -4.69
C ALA A 204 27.51 -9.03 -3.86
N ASN A 205 26.81 -7.97 -4.27
CA ASN A 205 26.77 -6.72 -3.51
C ASN A 205 26.03 -6.87 -2.16
N LEU A 206 24.97 -7.68 -2.10
CA LEU A 206 24.29 -7.99 -0.84
C LEU A 206 25.23 -8.72 0.13
N LEU A 207 25.98 -9.72 -0.35
CA LEU A 207 26.99 -10.41 0.45
C LEU A 207 28.11 -9.44 0.90
N GLN A 208 28.51 -8.49 0.07
CA GLN A 208 29.43 -7.42 0.47
C GLN A 208 28.85 -6.55 1.58
N ALA A 209 27.57 -6.17 1.49
CA ALA A 209 26.86 -5.44 2.54
C ALA A 209 26.78 -6.23 3.86
N MET A 210 26.72 -7.56 3.78
CA MET A 210 26.82 -8.48 4.92
C MET A 210 28.26 -8.66 5.45
N GLY A 211 29.23 -7.98 4.85
CA GLY A 211 30.64 -8.02 5.23
C GLY A 211 31.40 -9.24 4.72
N TYR A 212 31.03 -9.78 3.55
CA TYR A 212 31.83 -10.77 2.81
C TYR A 212 32.61 -10.10 1.68
N ARG A 213 33.75 -10.70 1.32
CA ARG A 213 34.48 -10.33 0.09
C ARG A 213 34.06 -11.27 -1.02
N THR A 214 33.57 -10.73 -2.13
CA THR A 214 33.00 -11.52 -3.23
C THR A 214 33.79 -11.37 -4.52
N ILE A 215 33.89 -12.45 -5.27
CA ILE A 215 34.48 -12.52 -6.61
C ILE A 215 33.42 -13.13 -7.53
N LEU A 216 33.05 -12.41 -8.59
CA LEU A 216 32.13 -12.91 -9.62
C LEU A 216 32.88 -13.80 -10.60
N SER A 217 32.30 -14.94 -10.93
CA SER A 217 32.84 -15.85 -11.95
C SER A 217 32.53 -15.32 -13.36
N PRO A 218 33.42 -15.54 -14.35
CA PRO A 218 33.11 -15.25 -15.75
C PRO A 218 31.95 -16.14 -16.25
N HIS A 219 31.07 -15.57 -17.07
CA HIS A 219 29.96 -16.33 -17.66
C HIS A 219 30.48 -17.51 -18.50
N GLY A 220 29.96 -18.72 -18.20
CA GLY A 220 30.26 -19.95 -18.94
C GLY A 220 31.55 -20.66 -18.56
N GLY A 221 32.31 -20.18 -17.57
CA GLY A 221 33.62 -20.73 -17.21
C GLY A 221 33.63 -21.78 -16.09
N ASP A 222 32.75 -21.66 -15.09
CA ASP A 222 32.73 -22.56 -13.93
C ASP A 222 31.41 -23.33 -13.87
N SER A 223 31.49 -24.61 -13.52
CA SER A 223 30.44 -25.63 -13.55
C SER A 223 29.26 -25.39 -12.58
N GLY A 224 28.65 -24.20 -12.61
CA GLY A 224 27.53 -23.80 -11.76
C GLY A 224 27.88 -22.95 -10.55
N ILE A 225 29.08 -22.37 -10.47
CA ILE A 225 29.50 -21.43 -9.42
C ILE A 225 29.53 -20.01 -10.00
N ASP A 226 28.62 -19.16 -9.54
CA ASP A 226 28.46 -17.80 -10.05
C ASP A 226 29.23 -16.77 -9.21
N ILE A 227 29.34 -17.00 -7.90
CA ILE A 227 30.09 -16.13 -6.97
C ILE A 227 30.94 -16.98 -6.04
N THR A 228 32.16 -16.53 -5.75
CA THR A 228 32.94 -17.02 -4.61
C THR A 228 33.00 -15.93 -3.54
N ALA A 229 32.73 -16.28 -2.28
CA ALA A 229 32.74 -15.38 -1.14
C ALA A 229 33.65 -15.87 -0.02
N TYR A 230 34.30 -14.93 0.67
CA TYR A 230 35.13 -15.17 1.86
C TYR A 230 34.72 -14.22 2.98
N LYS A 231 34.73 -14.69 4.22
CA LYS A 231 34.43 -13.81 5.36
C LYS A 231 35.62 -12.90 5.68
N ASP A 232 36.82 -13.44 5.60
CA ASP A 232 38.08 -12.76 5.86
C ASP A 232 39.14 -13.15 4.81
N GLU A 233 40.43 -13.09 5.14
CA GLU A 233 41.54 -13.47 4.23
C GLU A 233 41.82 -14.96 4.24
N LEU A 234 41.13 -15.72 5.09
CA LEU A 234 41.38 -17.13 5.36
C LEU A 234 40.16 -17.98 4.95
N PRO A 235 40.34 -19.31 4.81
CA PRO A 235 39.23 -20.23 4.71
C PRO A 235 38.26 -20.10 5.90
N PRO A 236 36.98 -20.46 5.72
CA PRO A 236 36.45 -21.26 4.61
C PRO A 236 35.97 -20.45 3.40
N ARG A 237 36.05 -21.09 2.23
CA ARG A 237 35.51 -20.57 0.96
C ARG A 237 34.01 -20.88 0.87
N ILE A 238 33.22 -19.88 0.49
CA ILE A 238 31.79 -20.03 0.20
C ILE A 238 31.60 -19.92 -1.31
N VAL A 239 31.02 -20.94 -1.93
CA VAL A 239 30.64 -20.90 -3.35
C VAL A 239 29.13 -20.69 -3.46
N VAL A 240 28.74 -19.78 -4.33
CA VAL A 240 27.35 -19.34 -4.47
C VAL A 240 26.86 -19.68 -5.88
N GLN A 241 25.68 -20.28 -5.94
CA GLN A 241 24.91 -20.40 -7.18
C GLN A 241 23.65 -19.54 -7.09
N VAL A 242 23.39 -18.77 -8.13
CA VAL A 242 22.27 -17.85 -8.25
C VAL A 242 21.37 -18.31 -9.39
N LYS A 243 20.05 -18.40 -9.13
CA LYS A 243 19.06 -18.73 -10.16
C LYS A 243 17.90 -17.77 -10.14
N SER A 244 17.61 -17.20 -11.31
CA SER A 244 16.52 -16.25 -11.53
C SER A 244 15.36 -16.86 -12.36
N GLN A 245 15.13 -18.17 -12.23
CA GLN A 245 14.15 -18.88 -13.06
C GLN A 245 12.71 -18.67 -12.57
N ASP A 246 11.76 -18.76 -13.50
CA ASP A 246 10.33 -18.76 -13.21
C ASP A 246 9.93 -20.16 -12.68
N GLY A 247 9.61 -20.25 -11.39
CA GLY A 247 9.12 -21.47 -10.73
C GLY A 247 10.12 -22.14 -9.77
N ASP A 248 9.58 -23.04 -8.95
CA ASP A 248 10.31 -23.62 -7.82
C ASP A 248 11.57 -24.40 -8.22
N ILE A 249 12.61 -24.24 -7.41
CA ILE A 249 13.90 -24.90 -7.61
C ILE A 249 13.78 -26.40 -7.30
N LYS A 250 14.27 -27.21 -8.22
CA LYS A 250 14.32 -28.67 -8.11
C LYS A 250 15.59 -29.13 -7.42
N GLU A 251 15.51 -30.29 -6.77
CA GLU A 251 16.65 -30.90 -6.08
C GLU A 251 17.88 -31.08 -6.98
N THR A 252 17.67 -31.47 -8.25
CA THR A 252 18.74 -31.69 -9.23
C THR A 252 19.61 -30.46 -9.46
N THR A 253 19.03 -29.25 -9.33
CA THR A 253 19.78 -28.00 -9.46
C THR A 253 20.73 -27.79 -8.28
N ILE A 254 20.29 -28.11 -7.06
CA ILE A 254 21.11 -28.00 -5.84
C ILE A 254 22.18 -29.09 -5.80
N GLN A 255 21.87 -30.29 -6.27
CA GLN A 255 22.85 -31.38 -6.43
C GLN A 255 23.98 -30.98 -7.39
N SER A 256 23.67 -30.19 -8.43
CA SER A 256 24.68 -29.68 -9.37
C SER A 256 25.67 -28.74 -8.67
N LEU A 257 25.20 -27.85 -7.78
CA LEU A 257 26.08 -27.04 -6.92
C LEU A 257 26.97 -27.93 -6.06
N LYS A 258 26.39 -28.94 -5.40
CA LYS A 258 27.16 -29.88 -4.57
C LYS A 258 28.27 -30.59 -5.35
N GLY A 259 28.01 -30.96 -6.59
CA GLY A 259 29.00 -31.59 -7.47
C GLY A 259 30.15 -30.66 -7.88
N ALA A 260 29.92 -29.35 -7.89
CA ALA A 260 30.94 -28.34 -8.21
C ALA A 260 31.77 -27.91 -7.00
N MET A 261 31.29 -28.17 -5.77
CA MET A 261 31.98 -27.84 -4.53
C MET A 261 33.22 -28.71 -4.31
N ARG A 262 34.29 -28.11 -3.79
CA ARG A 262 35.50 -28.83 -3.34
C ARG A 262 35.37 -29.23 -1.88
N GLU A 263 36.20 -30.17 -1.43
CA GLU A 263 36.28 -30.53 -0.03
C GLU A 263 36.70 -29.31 0.81
N GLY A 264 35.90 -28.98 1.85
CA GLY A 264 36.09 -27.80 2.69
C GLY A 264 35.33 -26.54 2.23
N ASP A 265 34.68 -26.55 1.06
CA ASP A 265 33.81 -25.46 0.62
C ASP A 265 32.44 -25.52 1.33
N TYR A 266 31.86 -24.34 1.58
CA TYR A 266 30.45 -24.20 1.92
C TYR A 266 29.67 -23.68 0.71
N GLY A 267 28.43 -24.13 0.56
CA GLY A 267 27.55 -23.74 -0.52
C GLY A 267 26.50 -22.73 -0.09
N LEU A 268 26.20 -21.79 -0.97
CA LEU A 268 25.04 -20.91 -0.86
C LEU A 268 24.23 -21.00 -2.16
N PHE A 269 22.95 -21.30 -2.05
CA PHE A 269 22.05 -21.30 -3.19
C PHE A 269 21.06 -20.16 -3.03
N VAL A 270 20.97 -19.26 -4.02
CA VAL A 270 20.10 -18.08 -3.96
C VAL A 270 19.13 -18.08 -5.14
N THR A 271 17.86 -17.84 -4.87
CA THR A 271 16.81 -17.75 -5.90
C THR A 271 15.75 -16.71 -5.53
N LEU A 272 15.06 -16.19 -6.55
CA LEU A 272 13.86 -15.36 -6.38
C LEU A 272 12.58 -16.19 -6.18
N SER A 273 12.62 -17.47 -6.53
CA SER A 273 11.51 -18.43 -6.40
C SER A 273 11.64 -19.23 -5.09
N ASN A 274 10.71 -20.16 -4.83
CA ASN A 274 10.81 -21.07 -3.69
C ASN A 274 11.52 -22.38 -4.06
N TYR A 275 11.70 -23.28 -3.09
CA TYR A 275 12.22 -24.63 -3.29
C TYR A 275 11.07 -25.64 -3.31
N THR A 276 11.16 -26.63 -4.21
CA THR A 276 10.25 -27.79 -4.15
C THR A 276 10.42 -28.55 -2.83
N LYS A 277 9.40 -29.27 -2.37
CA LYS A 277 9.47 -30.04 -1.10
C LYS A 277 10.67 -31.00 -1.03
N ASN A 278 11.05 -31.62 -2.15
CA ASN A 278 12.22 -32.49 -2.21
C ASN A 278 13.54 -31.70 -2.13
N ALA A 279 13.61 -30.55 -2.83
CA ALA A 279 14.75 -29.65 -2.73
C ALA A 279 14.97 -29.13 -1.30
N GLN A 280 13.89 -28.75 -0.60
CA GLN A 280 13.98 -28.32 0.79
C GLN A 280 14.51 -29.44 1.69
N ARG A 281 13.93 -30.65 1.59
CA ARG A 281 14.42 -31.83 2.33
C ARG A 281 15.90 -32.13 2.03
N TYR A 282 16.34 -31.90 0.80
CA TYR A 282 17.74 -32.11 0.43
C TYR A 282 18.68 -31.10 1.10
N LEU A 283 18.29 -29.82 1.15
CA LEU A 283 19.02 -28.76 1.86
C LEU A 283 19.09 -29.06 3.36
N ASP A 284 17.97 -29.45 3.97
CA ASP A 284 17.91 -29.80 5.39
C ASP A 284 18.85 -30.99 5.73
N ASN A 285 18.98 -31.96 4.81
CA ASN A 285 19.89 -33.10 4.94
C ASN A 285 21.33 -32.82 4.48
N THR A 286 21.60 -31.65 3.89
CA THR A 286 22.92 -31.26 3.37
C THR A 286 23.35 -29.91 3.98
N PRO A 287 23.72 -29.87 5.28
CA PRO A 287 23.93 -28.62 6.02
C PRO A 287 25.11 -27.78 5.53
N ILE A 288 25.99 -28.35 4.69
CA ILE A 288 27.07 -27.63 4.03
C ILE A 288 26.56 -26.66 2.95
N ILE A 289 25.30 -26.78 2.50
CA ILE A 289 24.67 -25.87 1.53
C ILE A 289 23.49 -25.17 2.21
N ARG A 290 23.54 -23.83 2.25
CA ARG A 290 22.41 -23.01 2.67
C ARG A 290 21.58 -22.57 1.46
N GLY A 291 20.27 -22.82 1.48
CA GLY A 291 19.34 -22.20 0.55
C GLY A 291 18.85 -20.85 1.08
N ILE A 292 18.72 -19.88 0.18
CA ILE A 292 18.01 -18.61 0.40
C ILE A 292 16.94 -18.52 -0.69
N ASN A 293 15.67 -18.55 -0.30
CA ASN A 293 14.55 -18.37 -1.23
C ASN A 293 14.24 -16.87 -1.43
N GLY A 294 13.23 -16.57 -2.26
CA GLY A 294 12.81 -15.19 -2.52
C GLY A 294 12.47 -14.40 -1.25
N THR A 295 11.68 -14.97 -0.34
CA THR A 295 11.27 -14.32 0.90
C THR A 295 12.47 -14.03 1.81
N GLU A 296 13.35 -15.00 2.02
CA GLU A 296 14.56 -14.83 2.83
C GLU A 296 15.54 -13.82 2.20
N LEU A 297 15.64 -13.80 0.87
CA LEU A 297 16.46 -12.82 0.15
C LEU A 297 15.95 -11.41 0.42
N VAL A 298 14.64 -11.20 0.40
CA VAL A 298 14.02 -9.89 0.68
C VAL A 298 14.28 -9.47 2.12
N ASP A 299 14.15 -10.39 3.08
CA ASP A 299 14.44 -10.09 4.49
C ASP A 299 15.90 -9.65 4.67
N LEU A 300 16.85 -10.29 3.96
CA LEU A 300 18.24 -9.85 3.94
C LEU A 300 18.43 -8.48 3.29
N VAL A 301 17.71 -8.21 2.19
CA VAL A 301 17.74 -6.89 1.52
C VAL A 301 17.25 -5.81 2.46
N LEU A 302 16.15 -6.02 3.16
CA LEU A 302 15.61 -5.07 4.15
C LEU A 302 16.61 -4.85 5.29
N LYS A 303 17.19 -5.94 5.82
CA LYS A 303 18.15 -5.88 6.93
C LYS A 303 19.42 -5.10 6.60
N TYR A 304 19.93 -5.23 5.37
CA TYR A 304 21.17 -4.60 4.93
C TYR A 304 20.96 -3.47 3.92
N TYR A 305 19.75 -2.93 3.85
CA TYR A 305 19.34 -1.99 2.80
C TYR A 305 20.26 -0.77 2.74
N ASP A 306 20.58 -0.18 3.89
CA ASP A 306 21.40 1.04 3.97
C ASP A 306 22.86 0.82 3.55
N GLN A 307 23.35 -0.41 3.65
CA GLN A 307 24.71 -0.81 3.25
C GLN A 307 24.80 -1.21 1.77
N LEU A 308 23.65 -1.40 1.09
CA LEU A 308 23.65 -1.66 -0.35
C LEU A 308 24.21 -0.46 -1.13
N SER A 309 24.81 -0.76 -2.28
CA SER A 309 25.32 0.28 -3.17
C SER A 309 24.22 1.23 -3.62
N VAL A 310 24.61 2.47 -3.93
CA VAL A 310 23.66 3.52 -4.40
C VAL A 310 22.88 3.06 -5.64
N LYS A 311 23.50 2.23 -6.50
CA LYS A 311 22.85 1.63 -7.68
C LYS A 311 21.60 0.84 -7.27
N TYR A 312 21.71 -0.07 -6.29
CA TYR A 312 20.60 -0.94 -5.90
C TYR A 312 19.59 -0.25 -4.98
N ARG A 313 20.02 0.68 -4.11
CA ARG A 313 19.08 1.53 -3.35
C ARG A 313 18.20 2.42 -4.24
N LYS A 314 18.75 2.91 -5.36
CA LYS A 314 17.96 3.65 -6.36
C LYS A 314 16.99 2.76 -7.14
N MET A 315 17.37 1.51 -7.40
CA MET A 315 16.51 0.52 -8.06
C MET A 315 15.32 0.13 -7.17
N ILE A 316 15.57 -0.03 -5.87
CA ILE A 316 14.57 -0.47 -4.89
C ILE A 316 14.38 0.67 -3.88
N PRO A 317 13.66 1.75 -4.24
CA PRO A 317 13.54 2.91 -3.36
C PRO A 317 12.65 2.59 -2.15
N LEU A 318 13.25 2.52 -0.97
CA LEU A 318 12.55 2.29 0.30
C LEU A 318 12.79 3.46 1.25
N LYS A 319 11.82 3.70 2.13
CA LYS A 319 11.91 4.69 3.19
C LYS A 319 11.54 4.07 4.51
N MET A 320 12.41 4.20 5.51
CA MET A 320 12.10 3.76 6.86
C MET A 320 10.99 4.65 7.46
N VAL A 321 9.96 4.00 7.96
CA VAL A 321 8.84 4.63 8.67
C VAL A 321 8.56 3.85 9.95
N TYR A 322 8.09 4.53 10.98
CA TYR A 322 7.62 3.91 12.21
C TYR A 322 6.10 3.83 12.15
N ILE A 323 5.57 2.62 12.32
CA ILE A 323 4.13 2.34 12.31
C ILE A 323 3.76 1.92 13.73
N PRO A 324 2.67 2.44 14.31
CA PRO A 324 2.19 1.95 15.59
C PRO A 324 1.78 0.47 15.46
N VAL A 325 2.31 -0.36 16.35
CA VAL A 325 1.92 -1.77 16.49
C VAL A 325 1.11 -1.93 17.78
N PRO A 326 0.14 -2.86 17.83
CA PRO A 326 -0.52 -3.23 19.09
C PRO A 326 0.52 -3.66 20.13
N LEU A 327 0.22 -3.44 21.42
CA LEU A 327 1.03 -4.00 22.50
C LEU A 327 0.89 -5.53 22.46
N GLU A 328 2.01 -6.26 22.36
CA GLU A 328 2.03 -7.70 22.60
C GLU A 328 1.80 -7.93 24.10
N GLU A 329 0.79 -8.74 24.46
CA GLU A 329 0.50 -9.15 25.85
C GLU A 329 1.55 -10.09 26.43
#